data_AF-A0A2G2MA87-F1
#
_entry.id   AF-A0A2G2MA87-F1
#
_cell.length_a   1.000
_cell.length_b   1.000
_cell.length_c   1.000
_cell.angle_alpha   90.00
_cell.angle_beta   90.00
_cell.angle_gamma   90.00
#
_symmetry.space_group_name_H-M   'P 1'
#
loop_
_entity.id
_entity.type
_entity.pdbx_description
1 polymer ?
#
loop_
_entity_poly.entity_id
_entity_poly.type
_entity_poly.pdbx_seq_one_letter_code
_entity_poly.pdbx_strand_id
1 'polypeptide(L)'
;MRDYLDSSKAYLIAETAYTFEGDKNYLLEQTKTLPKEVNAIKYHMLYNLDEYMVGEHSAYELISSWLLSERDWVETLTCAKGKNLDTLVLVDDKKSVEFCEKNYELIDAIEIHAACVNDIYLLEKAIGFAKKHNKVFVIGISGFEIQELSDIVDYIREKKIKDVLLMYGFQNFPTKIDEIKLKKIPALKRMFEFAVGYADHTVHSDPIKEHLINTALSLGANIQEVHYVIKEGEERTDYITGLDHKSLKRIKDNLEKTSKAIGKIDFRLNEGEKKYLSFRKVPVYTKSFKKGHILKKGDIVFKRIEKAKEQHRFGGENSYLGKKINCDVRVDSEIRL
;
A
#
# COMPACT_ATOMS: atom_id res chain seq x y z
N MET A 1 12.06 -3.35 -2.31
CA MET A 1 10.90 -2.60 -2.84
C MET A 1 10.23 -3.24 -4.07
N ARG A 2 10.97 -3.54 -5.16
CA ARG A 2 10.43 -4.08 -6.44
C ARG A 2 9.33 -5.14 -6.30
N ASP A 3 9.57 -6.18 -5.50
CA ASP A 3 8.63 -7.30 -5.30
C ASP A 3 7.28 -6.88 -4.72
N TYR A 4 7.18 -5.65 -4.19
CA TYR A 4 5.98 -5.11 -3.59
C TYR A 4 5.12 -4.31 -4.55
N LEU A 5 5.60 -3.94 -5.75
CA LEU A 5 4.84 -3.14 -6.73
C LEU A 5 3.54 -3.86 -7.14
N ASP A 6 3.60 -5.16 -7.36
CA ASP A 6 2.47 -6.01 -7.78
C ASP A 6 2.00 -7.01 -6.69
N SER A 7 2.32 -6.74 -5.42
CA SER A 7 1.98 -7.63 -4.31
C SER A 7 0.76 -7.16 -3.53
N SER A 8 0.15 -8.07 -2.76
CA SER A 8 -0.76 -7.70 -1.67
C SER A 8 -0.04 -7.55 -0.33
N LYS A 9 1.30 -7.68 -0.30
CA LYS A 9 2.11 -7.50 0.92
C LYS A 9 2.26 -6.02 1.21
N ALA A 10 2.11 -5.65 2.48
CA ALA A 10 2.30 -4.29 2.90
C ALA A 10 3.80 -3.94 3.04
N TYR A 11 4.18 -2.80 2.48
CA TYR A 11 5.52 -2.23 2.54
C TYR A 11 5.43 -0.84 3.16
N LEU A 12 6.13 -0.61 4.26
CA LEU A 12 6.10 0.67 5.00
C LEU A 12 7.41 1.43 4.83
N ILE A 13 7.30 2.66 4.34
CA ILE A 13 8.36 3.65 4.23
C ILE A 13 8.21 4.63 5.40
N ALA A 14 9.29 4.83 6.15
CA ALA A 14 9.40 5.91 7.11
C ALA A 14 10.16 7.07 6.45
N GLU A 15 9.50 8.20 6.28
CA GLU A 15 10.09 9.38 5.68
C GLU A 15 10.62 10.33 6.76
N THR A 16 11.85 10.80 6.59
CA THR A 16 12.46 11.78 7.49
C THR A 16 11.97 13.22 7.24
N ALA A 17 11.40 13.48 6.06
CA ALA A 17 11.02 14.82 5.59
C ALA A 17 12.18 15.80 5.81
N TYR A 18 11.89 17.03 6.25
CA TYR A 18 12.90 17.98 6.74
C TYR A 18 12.95 18.06 8.28
N THR A 19 12.43 17.06 9.00
CA THR A 19 12.39 17.04 10.47
C THR A 19 13.76 17.20 11.12
N PHE A 20 14.85 16.86 10.44
CA PHE A 20 16.21 16.98 10.95
C PHE A 20 16.73 18.43 10.97
N GLU A 21 16.19 19.34 10.15
CA GLU A 21 16.52 20.78 10.17
C GLU A 21 18.04 21.08 10.11
N GLY A 22 18.77 20.32 9.28
CA GLY A 22 20.24 20.40 9.19
C GLY A 22 21.02 19.71 10.30
N ASP A 23 20.37 19.21 11.34
CA ASP A 23 21.03 18.45 12.40
C ASP A 23 21.31 17.01 11.95
N LYS A 24 22.54 16.78 11.49
CA LYS A 24 23.00 15.45 11.08
C LYS A 24 22.96 14.40 12.19
N ASN A 25 23.11 14.79 13.46
CA ASN A 25 23.07 13.84 14.56
C ASN A 25 21.64 13.37 14.78
N TYR A 26 20.67 14.30 14.67
CA TYR A 26 19.25 13.97 14.69
C TYR A 26 18.88 13.03 13.54
N LEU A 27 19.30 13.35 12.30
CA LEU A 27 19.03 12.48 11.15
C LEU A 27 19.61 11.07 11.35
N LEU A 28 20.87 10.98 11.78
CA LEU A 28 21.52 9.70 12.05
C LEU A 28 20.85 8.95 13.20
N GLU A 29 20.37 9.66 14.23
CA GLU A 29 19.60 9.07 15.32
C GLU A 29 18.24 8.56 14.84
N GLN A 30 17.53 9.28 13.98
CA GLN A 30 16.32 8.79 13.33
C GLN A 30 16.60 7.47 12.61
N THR A 31 17.63 7.42 11.77
CA THR A 31 18.01 6.19 11.07
C THR A 31 18.34 5.05 12.04
N LYS A 32 19.06 5.33 13.13
CA LYS A 32 19.43 4.33 14.15
C LYS A 32 18.23 3.79 14.91
N THR A 33 17.27 4.65 15.25
CA THR A 33 16.12 4.34 16.10
C THR A 33 14.95 3.71 15.34
N LEU A 34 14.98 3.74 14.01
CA LEU A 34 13.91 3.17 13.20
C LEU A 34 13.69 1.67 13.51
N PRO A 35 12.42 1.23 13.70
CA PRO A 35 12.11 -0.17 13.99
C PRO A 35 12.54 -1.09 12.85
N LYS A 36 13.00 -2.29 13.18
CA LYS A 36 13.42 -3.32 12.20
C LYS A 36 12.26 -3.85 11.34
N GLU A 37 11.02 -3.64 11.81
CA GLU A 37 9.80 -4.05 11.13
C GLU A 37 9.48 -3.13 9.94
N VAL A 38 9.96 -1.88 9.95
CA VAL A 38 9.81 -0.93 8.83
C VAL A 38 10.64 -1.42 7.65
N ASN A 39 10.11 -1.26 6.42
CA ASN A 39 10.75 -1.80 5.23
C ASN A 39 11.81 -0.87 4.64
N ALA A 40 11.57 0.44 4.71
CA ALA A 40 12.45 1.43 4.14
C ALA A 40 12.48 2.73 4.94
N ILE A 41 13.54 3.49 4.70
CA ILE A 41 13.65 4.88 5.12
C ILE A 41 13.82 5.77 3.89
N LYS A 42 13.07 6.88 3.83
CA LYS A 42 13.16 7.89 2.78
C LYS A 42 13.80 9.17 3.30
N TYR A 43 14.71 9.71 2.50
CA TYR A 43 15.43 10.95 2.77
C TYR A 43 15.12 12.00 1.70
N HIS A 44 14.79 13.21 2.14
CA HIS A 44 14.78 14.40 1.28
C HIS A 44 16.21 14.92 1.12
N MET A 45 16.69 14.97 -0.12
CA MET A 45 18.06 15.34 -0.42
C MET A 45 18.11 16.53 -1.36
N LEU A 46 18.66 17.61 -0.83
CA LEU A 46 18.95 18.85 -1.54
C LEU A 46 20.44 19.18 -1.34
N TYR A 47 21.14 19.44 -2.44
CA TYR A 47 22.54 19.86 -2.49
C TYR A 47 22.73 21.23 -3.13
N ASN A 48 21.92 21.54 -4.14
CA ASN A 48 22.01 22.80 -4.86
C ASN A 48 20.73 23.62 -4.70
N LEU A 49 20.68 24.45 -3.65
CA LEU A 49 19.50 25.26 -3.35
C LEU A 49 19.13 26.22 -4.49
N ASP A 50 20.12 26.75 -5.23
CA ASP A 50 19.90 27.65 -6.37
C ASP A 50 19.17 26.99 -7.55
N GLU A 51 19.24 25.66 -7.67
CA GLU A 51 18.44 24.92 -8.66
C GLU A 51 17.00 24.72 -8.20
N TYR A 52 16.77 24.70 -6.89
CA TYR A 52 15.48 24.38 -6.28
C TYR A 52 14.61 25.62 -6.06
N MET A 53 15.20 26.74 -5.62
CA MET A 53 14.47 27.98 -5.39
C MET A 53 15.32 29.24 -5.62
N VAL A 54 14.65 30.32 -6.00
CA VAL A 54 15.30 31.63 -6.19
C VAL A 54 15.77 32.22 -4.86
N GLY A 55 16.87 32.99 -4.91
CA GLY A 55 17.49 33.61 -3.73
C GLY A 55 16.56 34.54 -2.94
N GLU A 56 15.58 35.15 -3.59
CA GLU A 56 14.60 36.02 -2.93
C GLU A 56 13.48 35.27 -2.19
N HIS A 57 13.42 33.94 -2.29
CA HIS A 57 12.40 33.16 -1.62
C HIS A 57 12.59 33.23 -0.09
N SER A 58 11.50 33.41 0.67
CA SER A 58 11.56 33.66 2.12
C SER A 58 12.16 32.50 2.92
N ALA A 59 12.17 31.29 2.36
CA ALA A 59 12.76 30.11 2.99
C ALA A 59 14.22 29.84 2.58
N TYR A 60 14.78 30.60 1.64
CA TYR A 60 16.09 30.33 1.05
C TYR A 60 17.19 30.26 2.13
N GLU A 61 17.33 31.31 2.94
CA GLU A 61 18.35 31.37 4.00
C GLU A 61 18.20 30.24 5.04
N LEU A 62 16.95 29.92 5.41
CA LEU A 62 16.67 28.85 6.38
C LEU A 62 17.11 27.49 5.82
N ILE A 63 16.67 27.15 4.60
CA ILE A 63 16.97 25.85 3.99
C ILE A 63 18.46 25.74 3.62
N SER A 64 19.10 26.84 3.23
CA SER A 64 20.54 26.90 2.99
C SER A 64 21.33 26.43 4.23
N SER A 65 20.89 26.83 5.43
CA SER A 65 21.49 26.40 6.69
C SER A 65 21.26 24.92 7.02
N TRP A 66 20.34 24.24 6.33
CA TRP A 66 19.98 22.84 6.56
C TRP A 66 20.68 21.84 5.64
N LEU A 67 21.44 22.31 4.65
CA LEU A 67 22.11 21.44 3.69
C LEU A 67 23.18 20.59 4.39
N LEU A 68 23.12 19.27 4.20
CA LEU A 68 24.09 18.32 4.74
C LEU A 68 25.23 18.06 3.76
N SER A 69 26.40 17.70 4.29
CA SER A 69 27.55 17.36 3.45
C SER A 69 27.44 15.96 2.85
N GLU A 70 28.21 15.70 1.77
CA GLU A 70 28.31 14.36 1.16
C GLU A 70 28.71 13.28 2.17
N ARG A 71 29.61 13.61 3.11
CA ARG A 71 30.02 12.71 4.19
C ARG A 71 28.85 12.34 5.10
N ASP A 72 28.03 13.32 5.48
CA ASP A 72 26.91 13.10 6.40
C ASP A 72 25.83 12.22 5.74
N TRP A 73 25.57 12.41 4.44
CA TRP A 73 24.66 11.56 3.67
C TRP A 73 25.17 10.12 3.52
N VAL A 74 26.45 9.94 3.15
CA VAL A 74 27.05 8.59 3.05
C VAL A 74 27.01 7.87 4.39
N GLU A 75 27.31 8.54 5.50
CA GLU A 75 27.23 7.95 6.83
C GLU A 75 25.81 7.49 7.18
N THR A 76 24.81 8.35 6.94
CA THR A 76 23.40 8.08 7.21
C THR A 76 22.87 6.91 6.37
N LEU A 77 23.12 6.91 5.05
CA LEU A 77 22.70 5.82 4.17
C LEU A 77 23.40 4.51 4.50
N THR A 78 24.69 4.55 4.82
CA THR A 78 25.44 3.37 5.28
C THR A 78 24.84 2.80 6.56
N CYS A 79 24.43 3.65 7.51
CA CYS A 79 23.75 3.22 8.72
C CYS A 79 22.42 2.51 8.40
N ALA A 80 21.62 3.05 7.48
CA ALA A 80 20.36 2.43 7.04
C ALA A 80 20.59 1.05 6.41
N LYS A 81 21.58 0.92 5.52
CA LYS A 81 21.97 -0.35 4.92
C LYS A 81 22.42 -1.37 5.96
N GLY A 82 23.20 -0.95 6.96
CA GLY A 82 23.60 -1.80 8.08
C GLY A 82 22.44 -2.33 8.93
N LYS A 83 21.29 -1.65 8.90
CA LYS A 83 20.03 -2.10 9.53
C LYS A 83 19.13 -2.92 8.60
N ASN A 84 19.59 -3.25 7.39
CA ASN A 84 18.82 -3.97 6.38
C ASN A 84 17.52 -3.24 5.98
N LEU A 85 17.58 -1.92 5.93
CA LEU A 85 16.52 -1.07 5.42
C LEU A 85 16.75 -0.81 3.93
N ASP A 86 15.67 -0.82 3.16
CA ASP A 86 15.70 -0.20 1.85
C ASP A 86 15.85 1.33 2.03
N THR A 87 16.55 1.95 1.11
CA THR A 87 16.94 3.37 1.13
C THR A 87 16.32 4.06 -0.08
N LEU A 88 15.40 4.98 0.19
CA LEU A 88 14.78 5.82 -0.81
C LEU A 88 15.37 7.22 -0.70
N VAL A 89 15.74 7.81 -1.83
CA VAL A 89 16.21 9.20 -1.88
C VAL A 89 15.29 10.00 -2.77
N LEU A 90 14.60 10.96 -2.17
CA LEU A 90 13.89 12.01 -2.89
C LEU A 90 14.90 13.09 -3.25
N VAL A 91 15.02 13.36 -4.54
CA VAL A 91 16.01 14.29 -5.11
C VAL A 91 15.34 15.61 -5.49
N ASP A 92 15.81 16.70 -4.89
CA ASP A 92 15.26 18.05 -5.13
C ASP A 92 16.05 18.83 -6.21
N ASP A 93 17.26 18.40 -6.56
CA ASP A 93 18.13 19.08 -7.54
C ASP A 93 19.04 18.11 -8.31
N LYS A 94 19.68 18.58 -9.40
CA LYS A 94 20.48 17.68 -10.25
C LYS A 94 21.75 17.17 -9.58
N LYS A 95 22.33 17.89 -8.61
CA LYS A 95 23.49 17.42 -7.85
C LYS A 95 23.12 16.31 -6.87
N SER A 96 21.89 16.31 -6.34
CA SER A 96 21.41 15.16 -5.55
C SER A 96 21.30 13.88 -6.40
N VAL A 97 20.93 13.97 -7.67
CA VAL A 97 21.03 12.82 -8.60
C VAL A 97 22.48 12.41 -8.86
N GLU A 98 23.40 13.37 -8.99
CA GLU A 98 24.83 13.08 -9.16
C GLU A 98 25.43 12.39 -7.93
N PHE A 99 24.98 12.77 -6.72
CA PHE A 99 25.30 12.04 -5.50
C PHE A 99 24.80 10.59 -5.57
N CYS A 100 23.55 10.38 -5.98
CA CYS A 100 23.00 9.03 -6.16
C CYS A 100 23.81 8.22 -7.17
N GLU A 101 24.23 8.81 -8.30
CA GLU A 101 25.09 8.14 -9.30
C GLU A 101 26.42 7.68 -8.71
N LYS A 102 27.09 8.51 -7.91
CA LYS A 102 28.35 8.15 -7.24
C LYS A 102 28.17 7.04 -6.20
N ASN A 103 27.01 7.01 -5.55
CA ASN A 103 26.73 6.15 -4.40
C ASN A 103 25.60 5.13 -4.68
N TYR A 104 25.43 4.69 -5.93
CA TYR A 104 24.26 3.93 -6.38
C TYR A 104 24.01 2.61 -5.63
N GLU A 105 25.03 2.03 -4.99
CA GLU A 105 24.92 0.83 -4.14
C GLU A 105 24.15 1.11 -2.84
N LEU A 106 24.17 2.36 -2.38
CA LEU A 106 23.48 2.84 -1.19
C LEU A 106 22.03 3.27 -1.45
N ILE A 107 21.51 3.09 -2.67
CA ILE A 107 20.20 3.59 -3.09
C ILE A 107 19.36 2.44 -3.64
N ASP A 108 18.12 2.25 -3.16
CA ASP A 108 17.20 1.21 -3.66
C ASP A 108 16.08 1.78 -4.53
N ALA A 109 15.65 3.01 -4.24
CA ALA A 109 14.77 3.80 -5.09
C ALA A 109 15.17 5.27 -5.10
N ILE A 110 14.80 5.93 -6.19
CA ILE A 110 14.89 7.38 -6.34
C ILE A 110 13.49 7.95 -6.52
N GLU A 111 13.22 9.08 -5.90
CA GLU A 111 11.91 9.72 -5.92
C GLU A 111 12.01 11.17 -6.43
N ILE A 112 11.02 11.57 -7.24
CA ILE A 112 10.77 12.97 -7.57
C ILE A 112 9.48 13.41 -6.87
N HIS A 113 9.59 14.45 -6.03
CA HIS A 113 8.43 15.06 -5.40
C HIS A 113 7.51 15.71 -6.45
N ALA A 114 6.20 15.75 -6.19
CA ALA A 114 5.23 16.35 -7.11
C ALA A 114 5.59 17.80 -7.47
N ALA A 115 6.13 18.57 -6.51
CA ALA A 115 6.56 19.96 -6.74
C ALA A 115 7.70 20.10 -7.76
N CYS A 116 8.46 19.03 -8.01
CA CYS A 116 9.65 19.04 -8.87
C CYS A 116 9.41 18.39 -10.24
N VAL A 117 8.24 17.78 -10.49
CA VAL A 117 7.95 17.05 -11.73
C VAL A 117 8.03 17.94 -12.97
N ASN A 118 7.72 19.23 -12.83
CA ASN A 118 7.79 20.20 -13.92
C ASN A 118 9.24 20.57 -14.31
N ASP A 119 10.24 20.28 -13.47
CA ASP A 119 11.63 20.28 -13.90
C ASP A 119 11.92 19.01 -14.72
N ILE A 120 11.64 19.10 -16.02
CA ILE A 120 11.83 17.99 -16.95
C ILE A 120 13.29 17.49 -16.98
N TYR A 121 14.27 18.36 -16.70
CA TYR A 121 15.68 17.98 -16.74
C TYR A 121 16.07 17.17 -15.50
N LEU A 122 15.55 17.55 -14.33
CA LEU A 122 15.69 16.75 -13.12
C LEU A 122 14.97 15.40 -13.25
N LEU A 123 13.74 15.41 -13.77
CA LEU A 123 12.96 14.20 -14.04
C LEU A 123 13.71 13.24 -14.98
N GLU A 124 14.28 13.74 -16.09
CA GLU A 124 15.09 12.94 -17.01
C GLU A 124 16.31 12.32 -16.33
N LYS A 125 17.02 13.10 -15.52
CA LYS A 125 18.19 12.60 -14.78
C LYS A 125 17.79 11.49 -13.80
N ALA A 126 16.73 11.67 -13.03
CA ALA A 126 16.26 10.68 -12.06
C ALA A 126 15.80 9.37 -12.73
N ILE A 127 15.02 9.46 -13.82
CA ILE A 127 14.63 8.28 -14.61
C ILE A 127 15.87 7.61 -15.22
N GLY A 128 16.83 8.40 -15.72
CA GLY A 128 18.11 7.91 -16.25
C GLY A 128 18.88 7.08 -15.23
N PHE A 129 19.04 7.61 -14.01
CA PHE A 129 19.66 6.90 -12.88
C PHE A 129 18.93 5.58 -12.58
N ALA A 130 17.61 5.64 -12.40
CA ALA A 130 16.80 4.47 -12.05
C ALA A 130 16.91 3.36 -13.11
N LYS A 131 16.88 3.72 -14.39
CA LYS A 131 17.06 2.76 -15.50
C LYS A 131 18.47 2.17 -15.52
N LYS A 132 19.50 3.03 -15.42
CA LYS A 132 20.90 2.62 -15.52
C LYS A 132 21.28 1.62 -14.42
N HIS A 133 20.81 1.88 -13.20
CA HIS A 133 21.16 1.09 -12.01
C HIS A 133 20.08 0.11 -11.58
N ASN A 134 19.03 -0.05 -12.39
CA ASN A 134 17.92 -0.96 -12.15
C ASN A 134 17.28 -0.75 -10.76
N LYS A 135 16.98 0.51 -10.44
CA LYS A 135 16.34 0.96 -9.19
C LYS A 135 14.87 1.25 -9.44
N VAL A 136 14.06 1.26 -8.37
CA VAL A 136 12.66 1.68 -8.46
C VAL A 136 12.62 3.20 -8.65
N PHE A 137 11.81 3.67 -9.60
CA PHE A 137 11.53 5.09 -9.76
C PHE A 137 10.18 5.41 -9.10
N VAL A 138 10.18 6.39 -8.21
CA VAL A 138 8.99 6.86 -7.50
C VAL A 138 8.69 8.28 -7.96
N ILE A 139 7.41 8.60 -8.15
CA ILE A 139 6.99 9.95 -8.51
C ILE A 139 5.75 10.34 -7.71
N GLY A 140 5.81 11.50 -7.06
CA GLY A 140 4.64 12.11 -6.42
C GLY A 140 3.63 12.58 -7.47
N ILE A 141 2.37 12.20 -7.32
CA ILE A 141 1.31 12.45 -8.33
C ILE A 141 0.14 13.31 -7.83
N SER A 142 0.26 13.89 -6.63
CA SER A 142 -0.75 14.81 -6.10
C SER A 142 -0.53 16.23 -6.63
N GLY A 143 -1.61 17.01 -6.73
CA GLY A 143 -1.54 18.39 -7.21
C GLY A 143 -1.67 18.56 -8.72
N PHE A 144 -1.79 17.46 -9.47
CA PHE A 144 -2.00 17.48 -10.93
C PHE A 144 -3.47 17.23 -11.29
N GLU A 145 -3.93 17.93 -12.32
CA GLU A 145 -5.17 17.57 -13.01
C GLU A 145 -4.99 16.26 -13.81
N ILE A 146 -6.09 15.57 -14.12
CA ILE A 146 -5.99 14.23 -14.71
C ILE A 146 -5.35 14.22 -16.10
N GLN A 147 -5.52 15.29 -16.89
CA GLN A 147 -4.87 15.42 -18.20
C GLN A 147 -3.36 15.58 -18.05
N GLU A 148 -2.90 16.46 -17.17
CA GLU A 148 -1.48 16.68 -16.89
C GLU A 148 -0.82 15.41 -16.35
N LEU A 149 -1.50 14.70 -15.45
CA LEU A 149 -1.02 13.40 -14.96
C LEU A 149 -0.93 12.36 -16.08
N SER A 150 -1.82 12.40 -17.08
CA SER A 150 -1.72 11.53 -18.26
C SER A 150 -0.47 11.84 -19.07
N ASP A 151 -0.17 13.12 -19.31
CA ASP A 151 1.02 13.54 -20.05
C ASP A 151 2.31 13.11 -19.33
N ILE A 152 2.37 13.27 -18.01
CA ILE A 152 3.49 12.81 -17.16
C ILE A 152 3.67 11.29 -17.28
N VAL A 153 2.58 10.53 -17.20
CA VAL A 153 2.60 9.06 -17.26
C VAL A 153 3.04 8.58 -18.65
N ASP A 154 2.55 9.19 -19.72
CA ASP A 154 2.93 8.84 -21.09
C ASP A 154 4.41 9.16 -21.34
N TYR A 155 4.89 10.29 -20.84
CA TYR A 155 6.31 10.62 -20.84
C TYR A 155 7.16 9.54 -20.13
N ILE A 156 6.76 9.09 -18.94
CA ILE A 156 7.45 8.01 -18.22
C ILE A 156 7.46 6.70 -19.03
N ARG A 157 6.34 6.35 -19.67
CA ARG A 157 6.23 5.15 -20.53
C ARG A 157 7.18 5.21 -21.72
N GLU A 158 7.32 6.37 -22.36
CA GLU A 158 8.27 6.56 -23.46
C GLU A 158 9.72 6.32 -23.05
N LYS A 159 10.07 6.61 -21.78
CA LYS A 159 11.38 6.31 -21.23
C LYS A 159 11.61 4.81 -21.01
N LYS A 160 10.59 3.94 -21.10
CA LYS A 160 10.70 2.47 -20.97
C LYS A 160 11.37 2.02 -19.65
N ILE A 161 11.08 2.72 -18.56
CA ILE A 161 11.42 2.25 -17.21
C ILE A 161 10.39 1.21 -16.76
N LYS A 162 10.85 0.15 -16.09
CA LYS A 162 9.98 -0.99 -15.71
C LYS A 162 9.34 -0.80 -14.34
N ASP A 163 10.16 -0.44 -13.35
CA ASP A 163 9.75 -0.40 -11.95
C ASP A 163 9.36 1.02 -11.55
N VAL A 164 8.09 1.36 -11.75
CA VAL A 164 7.54 2.69 -11.43
C VAL A 164 6.49 2.58 -10.33
N LEU A 165 6.59 3.48 -9.35
CA LEU A 165 5.60 3.70 -8.32
C LEU A 165 5.03 5.12 -8.43
N LEU A 166 3.72 5.23 -8.56
CA LEU A 166 3.01 6.51 -8.42
C LEU A 166 2.65 6.73 -6.94
N MET A 167 3.25 7.71 -6.28
CA MET A 167 2.97 8.01 -4.88
C MET A 167 1.81 9.01 -4.76
N TYR A 168 0.67 8.53 -4.28
CA TYR A 168 -0.52 9.36 -4.04
C TYR A 168 -0.57 9.86 -2.60
N GLY A 169 -0.91 11.12 -2.39
CA GLY A 169 -0.94 11.73 -1.06
C GLY A 169 -0.40 13.15 -1.10
N PHE A 170 -0.97 14.04 -0.29
CA PHE A 170 -0.53 15.41 -0.20
C PHE A 170 -0.59 15.87 1.26
N GLN A 171 0.21 16.88 1.55
CA GLN A 171 0.24 17.54 2.84
C GLN A 171 -0.40 18.92 2.71
N ASN A 172 -1.47 19.13 3.45
CA ASN A 172 -1.95 20.45 3.84
C ASN A 172 -1.81 20.54 5.38
N PHE A 173 -1.71 21.73 5.95
CA PHE A 173 -1.50 21.88 7.40
C PHE A 173 -2.80 22.35 8.08
N PRO A 174 -3.63 21.45 8.66
CA PRO A 174 -3.60 19.98 8.56
C PRO A 174 -4.34 19.44 7.31
N THR A 175 -4.02 18.20 6.89
CA THR A 175 -4.69 17.55 5.77
C THR A 175 -6.11 17.20 6.17
N LYS A 176 -7.11 17.77 5.47
CA LYS A 176 -8.51 17.46 5.77
C LYS A 176 -8.88 16.08 5.22
N ILE A 177 -9.50 15.28 6.07
CA ILE A 177 -9.83 13.87 5.78
C ILE A 177 -10.69 13.75 4.51
N ASP A 178 -11.64 14.66 4.31
CA ASP A 178 -12.55 14.65 3.16
C ASP A 178 -11.85 15.03 1.85
N GLU A 179 -10.70 15.69 1.89
CA GLU A 179 -9.88 16.05 0.72
C GLU A 179 -8.96 14.90 0.25
N ILE A 180 -8.71 13.88 1.09
CA ILE A 180 -7.80 12.75 0.77
C ILE A 180 -8.29 11.87 -0.37
N LYS A 181 -9.61 11.68 -0.53
CA LYS A 181 -10.24 10.92 -1.65
C LYS A 181 -9.57 9.58 -2.01
N LEU A 182 -9.37 8.67 -1.04
CA LEU A 182 -8.69 7.37 -1.25
C LEU A 182 -9.25 6.51 -2.41
N LYS A 183 -10.52 6.71 -2.85
CA LYS A 183 -11.07 6.07 -4.05
C LYS A 183 -10.29 6.36 -5.33
N LYS A 184 -9.42 7.39 -5.36
CA LYS A 184 -8.50 7.64 -6.47
C LYS A 184 -7.49 6.51 -6.65
N ILE A 185 -7.03 5.86 -5.58
CA ILE A 185 -6.01 4.78 -5.64
C ILE A 185 -6.36 3.69 -6.68
N PRO A 186 -7.51 2.99 -6.58
CA PRO A 186 -7.84 1.95 -7.54
C PRO A 186 -8.22 2.51 -8.93
N ALA A 187 -8.63 3.78 -9.03
CA ALA A 187 -8.89 4.41 -10.31
C ALA A 187 -7.57 4.69 -11.06
N LEU A 188 -6.60 5.31 -10.39
CA LEU A 188 -5.26 5.60 -10.91
C LEU A 188 -4.54 4.32 -11.34
N LYS A 189 -4.59 3.27 -10.51
CA LYS A 189 -4.01 1.96 -10.83
C LYS A 189 -4.59 1.36 -12.12
N ARG A 190 -5.92 1.48 -12.33
CA ARG A 190 -6.57 1.00 -13.56
C ARG A 190 -6.29 1.87 -14.78
N MET A 191 -6.20 3.18 -14.60
CA MET A 191 -6.01 4.12 -15.70
C MET A 191 -4.57 4.09 -16.24
N PHE A 192 -3.59 4.02 -15.33
CA PHE A 192 -2.18 4.16 -15.68
C PHE A 192 -1.42 2.84 -15.68
N GLU A 193 -2.03 1.76 -15.17
CA GLU A 193 -1.42 0.42 -15.13
C GLU A 193 -0.06 0.38 -14.42
N PHE A 194 0.15 1.32 -13.50
CA PHE A 194 1.32 1.39 -12.61
C PHE A 194 0.91 1.06 -11.17
N ALA A 195 1.88 0.63 -10.37
CA ALA A 195 1.70 0.52 -8.93
C ALA A 195 1.40 1.91 -8.36
N VAL A 196 0.49 1.97 -7.38
CA VAL A 196 0.14 3.19 -6.67
C VAL A 196 0.46 3.00 -5.20
N GLY A 197 1.21 3.91 -4.60
CA GLY A 197 1.48 4.00 -3.17
C GLY A 197 0.58 5.04 -2.51
N TYR A 198 0.63 5.11 -1.17
CA TYR A 198 -0.05 6.15 -0.40
C TYR A 198 0.88 6.78 0.64
N ALA A 199 1.05 8.10 0.57
CA ALA A 199 1.76 8.92 1.56
C ALA A 199 0.76 9.66 2.45
N ASP A 200 0.69 9.29 3.73
CA ASP A 200 -0.27 9.82 4.68
C ASP A 200 0.30 10.99 5.51
N HIS A 201 -0.31 12.15 5.34
CA HIS A 201 0.00 13.38 6.06
C HIS A 201 -1.12 13.79 7.03
N THR A 202 -1.92 12.83 7.50
CA THR A 202 -2.89 13.07 8.58
C THR A 202 -2.14 13.33 9.89
N VAL A 203 -2.70 14.18 10.76
CA VAL A 203 -2.12 14.52 12.07
C VAL A 203 -1.86 13.24 12.88
N HIS A 204 -0.69 13.14 13.52
CA HIS A 204 -0.27 11.93 14.25
C HIS A 204 -1.24 11.54 15.38
N SER A 205 -1.83 12.54 16.04
CA SER A 205 -2.77 12.34 17.15
C SER A 205 -4.21 12.01 16.70
N ASP A 206 -4.52 12.07 15.39
CA ASP A 206 -5.85 11.75 14.89
C ASP A 206 -6.04 10.23 14.84
N PRO A 207 -7.00 9.65 15.59
CA PRO A 207 -7.25 8.22 15.60
C PRO A 207 -7.57 7.63 14.22
N ILE A 208 -8.04 8.45 13.26
CA ILE A 208 -8.36 7.99 11.91
C ILE A 208 -7.11 7.64 11.09
N LYS A 209 -5.92 8.16 11.42
CA LYS A 209 -4.68 8.01 10.63
C LYS A 209 -4.39 6.54 10.30
N GLU A 210 -4.44 5.67 11.31
CA GLU A 210 -4.21 4.22 11.10
C GLU A 210 -5.31 3.58 10.24
N HIS A 211 -6.55 4.03 10.37
CA HIS A 211 -7.66 3.55 9.55
C HIS A 211 -7.49 3.97 8.08
N LEU A 212 -7.02 5.19 7.82
CA LEU A 212 -6.74 5.68 6.47
C LEU A 212 -5.63 4.87 5.80
N ILE A 213 -4.52 4.64 6.50
CA ILE A 213 -3.39 3.82 6.04
C ILE A 213 -3.85 2.38 5.69
N ASN A 214 -4.62 1.73 6.56
CA ASN A 214 -5.15 0.38 6.28
C ASN A 214 -6.21 0.38 5.16
N THR A 215 -6.99 1.45 5.03
CA THR A 215 -7.98 1.60 3.95
C THR A 215 -7.29 1.78 2.60
N ALA A 216 -6.22 2.57 2.55
CA ALA A 216 -5.40 2.73 1.35
C ALA A 216 -4.79 1.40 0.89
N LEU A 217 -4.25 0.61 1.83
CA LEU A 217 -3.80 -0.76 1.57
C LEU A 217 -4.92 -1.62 0.96
N SER A 218 -6.11 -1.60 1.57
CA SER A 218 -7.29 -2.35 1.10
C SER A 218 -7.78 -1.92 -0.28
N LEU A 219 -7.50 -0.68 -0.67
CA LEU A 219 -7.81 -0.11 -1.98
C LEU A 219 -6.72 -0.36 -3.04
N GLY A 220 -5.65 -1.07 -2.66
CA GLY A 220 -4.59 -1.51 -3.58
C GLY A 220 -3.31 -0.67 -3.54
N ALA A 221 -3.12 0.18 -2.53
CA ALA A 221 -1.85 0.84 -2.25
C ALA A 221 -0.99 0.00 -1.30
N ASN A 222 -0.25 -0.95 -1.84
CA ASN A 222 0.56 -1.89 -1.06
C ASN A 222 1.82 -1.26 -0.45
N ILE A 223 2.26 -0.11 -0.98
CA ILE A 223 3.35 0.70 -0.47
C ILE A 223 2.76 1.91 0.27
N GLN A 224 3.13 2.07 1.53
CA GLN A 224 2.63 3.08 2.45
C GLN A 224 3.80 3.94 2.93
N GLU A 225 3.58 5.23 3.04
CA GLU A 225 4.57 6.20 3.50
C GLU A 225 3.98 7.10 4.58
N VAL A 226 4.79 7.39 5.59
CA VAL A 226 4.46 8.29 6.71
C VAL A 226 5.72 9.00 7.18
N HIS A 227 5.56 10.21 7.70
CA HIS A 227 6.65 10.91 8.38
C HIS A 227 7.06 10.21 9.68
N TYR A 228 8.36 10.23 9.95
CA TYR A 228 8.98 9.65 11.12
C TYR A 228 9.72 10.70 11.93
N VAL A 229 9.47 10.72 13.24
CA VAL A 229 10.16 11.57 14.21
C VAL A 229 10.67 10.72 15.36
N ILE A 230 11.70 11.18 16.07
CA ILE A 230 12.20 10.45 17.26
C ILE A 230 11.13 10.44 18.36
N LYS A 231 10.40 11.54 18.50
CA LYS A 231 9.37 11.74 19.52
C LYS A 231 8.17 12.50 18.94
N GLU A 232 6.99 11.92 19.06
CA GLU A 232 5.72 12.56 18.67
C GLU A 232 5.49 13.85 19.47
N GLY A 233 5.05 14.90 18.78
CA GLY A 233 4.74 16.19 19.38
C GLY A 233 5.95 17.07 19.73
N GLU A 234 7.19 16.63 19.51
CA GLU A 234 8.36 17.51 19.59
C GLU A 234 8.38 18.46 18.40
N GLU A 235 8.34 19.78 18.66
CA GLU A 235 8.29 20.80 17.62
C GLU A 235 9.56 20.79 16.77
N ARG A 236 9.41 20.32 15.54
CA ARG A 236 10.37 20.33 14.43
C ARG A 236 9.60 20.45 13.13
N THR A 237 10.25 20.76 12.02
CA THR A 237 9.61 20.76 10.70
C THR A 237 8.85 19.45 10.46
N ASP A 238 7.60 19.55 10.00
CA ASP A 238 6.68 18.44 9.73
C ASP A 238 6.27 17.52 10.90
N TYR A 239 6.58 17.90 12.15
CA TYR A 239 6.27 17.07 13.34
C TYR A 239 4.78 16.73 13.52
N ILE A 240 3.89 17.57 13.01
CA ILE A 240 2.43 17.43 13.19
C ILE A 240 1.92 16.09 12.65
N THR A 241 2.53 15.56 11.59
CA THR A 241 2.14 14.29 10.95
C THR A 241 3.08 13.13 11.33
N GLY A 242 4.22 13.46 11.93
CA GLY A 242 5.29 12.53 12.29
C GLY A 242 4.91 11.53 13.36
N LEU A 243 5.32 10.28 13.16
CA LEU A 243 5.07 9.18 14.08
C LEU A 243 6.38 8.72 14.73
N ASP A 244 6.31 8.27 15.98
CA ASP A 244 7.48 7.69 16.65
C ASP A 244 7.66 6.20 16.33
N HIS A 245 8.75 5.62 16.84
CA HIS A 245 9.07 4.21 16.63
C HIS A 245 7.97 3.25 17.13
N LYS A 246 7.22 3.60 18.19
CA LYS A 246 6.14 2.75 18.74
C LYS A 246 4.94 2.78 17.82
N SER A 247 4.58 3.96 17.30
CA SER A 247 3.50 4.11 16.34
C SER A 247 3.80 3.44 15.00
N LEU A 248 5.02 3.59 14.47
CA LEU A 248 5.43 2.88 13.25
C LEU A 248 5.34 1.37 13.41
N LYS A 249 5.82 0.82 14.54
CA LYS A 249 5.72 -0.62 14.81
C LYS A 249 4.27 -1.08 14.84
N ARG A 250 3.40 -0.35 15.54
CA ARG A 250 1.96 -0.67 15.63
C ARG A 250 1.29 -0.64 14.25
N ILE A 251 1.55 0.39 13.45
CA ILE A 251 1.05 0.53 12.09
C ILE A 251 1.53 -0.62 11.22
N LYS A 252 2.82 -0.97 11.30
CA LYS A 252 3.39 -2.08 10.54
C LYS A 252 2.74 -3.42 10.91
N ASP A 253 2.57 -3.71 12.20
CA ASP A 253 1.89 -4.91 12.67
C ASP A 253 0.44 -5.00 12.16
N ASN A 254 -0.26 -3.87 12.14
CA ASN A 254 -1.62 -3.78 11.61
C ASN A 254 -1.65 -4.00 10.10
N LEU A 255 -0.77 -3.34 9.35
CA LEU A 255 -0.61 -3.49 7.91
C LEU A 255 -0.31 -4.95 7.52
N GLU A 256 0.52 -5.67 8.28
CA GLU A 256 0.80 -7.09 8.03
C GLU A 256 -0.42 -7.98 8.25
N LYS A 257 -1.20 -7.74 9.32
CA LYS A 257 -2.44 -8.48 9.59
C LYS A 257 -3.48 -8.20 8.50
N THR A 258 -3.66 -6.93 8.13
CA THR A 258 -4.58 -6.50 7.07
C THR A 258 -4.18 -7.09 5.72
N SER A 259 -2.89 -7.04 5.36
CA SER A 259 -2.36 -7.65 4.14
C SER A 259 -2.64 -9.16 4.06
N LYS A 260 -2.46 -9.91 5.16
CA LYS A 260 -2.81 -11.33 5.25
C LYS A 260 -4.31 -11.57 5.04
N ALA A 261 -5.16 -10.69 5.58
CA ALA A 261 -6.61 -10.79 5.44
C ALA A 261 -7.08 -10.44 4.02
N ILE A 262 -6.46 -9.45 3.36
CA ILE A 262 -6.71 -9.13 1.94
C ILE A 262 -6.32 -10.31 1.06
N GLY A 263 -5.15 -10.88 1.29
CA GLY A 263 -4.69 -12.11 0.63
C GLY A 263 -4.59 -11.99 -0.88
N LYS A 264 -4.91 -13.07 -1.58
CA LYS A 264 -5.03 -13.15 -3.03
C LYS A 264 -6.43 -13.62 -3.37
N ILE A 265 -6.91 -13.28 -4.57
CA ILE A 265 -8.19 -13.80 -5.07
C ILE A 265 -8.10 -15.32 -5.18
N ASP A 266 -8.88 -16.03 -4.37
CA ASP A 266 -9.08 -17.48 -4.44
C ASP A 266 -10.55 -17.80 -4.08
N PHE A 267 -11.30 -18.32 -5.04
CA PHE A 267 -12.71 -18.67 -4.85
C PHE A 267 -12.91 -20.12 -4.35
N ARG A 268 -11.82 -20.86 -4.12
CA ARG A 268 -11.90 -22.20 -3.54
C ARG A 268 -12.13 -22.08 -2.05
N LEU A 269 -12.97 -22.97 -1.51
CA LEU A 269 -13.23 -23.02 -0.08
C LEU A 269 -11.97 -23.44 0.68
N ASN A 270 -11.59 -22.65 1.68
CA ASN A 270 -10.60 -23.05 2.67
C ASN A 270 -11.18 -24.10 3.64
N GLU A 271 -10.33 -24.68 4.49
CA GLU A 271 -10.74 -25.74 5.43
C GLU A 271 -11.83 -25.30 6.41
N GLY A 272 -11.81 -24.04 6.85
CA GLY A 272 -12.87 -23.46 7.68
C GLY A 272 -14.20 -23.38 6.93
N GLU A 273 -14.18 -22.92 5.68
CA GLU A 273 -15.36 -22.83 4.82
C GLU A 273 -15.92 -24.21 4.46
N LYS A 274 -15.07 -25.21 4.22
CA LYS A 274 -15.48 -26.61 4.01
C LYS A 274 -16.21 -27.17 5.23
N LYS A 275 -15.72 -26.90 6.44
CA LYS A 275 -16.41 -27.28 7.69
C LYS A 275 -17.75 -26.55 7.81
N TYR A 276 -17.81 -25.28 7.40
CA TYR A 276 -19.04 -24.48 7.43
C TYR A 276 -20.16 -25.04 6.52
N LEU A 277 -19.82 -25.85 5.50
CA LEU A 277 -20.81 -26.52 4.66
C LEU A 277 -21.79 -27.39 5.46
N SER A 278 -21.36 -27.95 6.59
CA SER A 278 -22.22 -28.75 7.49
C SER A 278 -23.38 -27.95 8.10
N PHE A 279 -23.27 -26.62 8.15
CA PHE A 279 -24.33 -25.76 8.68
C PHE A 279 -25.38 -25.37 7.63
N ARG A 280 -25.19 -25.74 6.36
CA ARG A 280 -26.17 -25.47 5.30
C ARG A 280 -27.38 -26.38 5.46
N LYS A 281 -28.56 -25.86 5.14
CA LYS A 281 -29.76 -26.68 5.02
C LYS A 281 -29.63 -27.57 3.78
N VAL A 282 -30.15 -28.78 3.87
CA VAL A 282 -30.24 -29.74 2.77
C VAL A 282 -31.70 -30.07 2.47
N PRO A 283 -32.03 -30.50 1.24
CA PRO A 283 -33.37 -30.95 0.90
C PRO A 283 -33.68 -32.25 1.67
N VAL A 284 -34.80 -32.23 2.38
CA VAL A 284 -35.35 -33.37 3.11
C VAL A 284 -36.82 -33.56 2.75
N TYR A 285 -37.33 -34.78 2.94
CA TYR A 285 -38.74 -35.09 2.68
C TYR A 285 -39.66 -34.43 3.72
N THR A 286 -40.75 -33.79 3.27
CA THR A 286 -41.75 -33.15 4.17
C THR A 286 -42.52 -34.14 5.03
N LYS A 287 -42.61 -35.39 4.59
CA LYS A 287 -43.24 -36.52 5.26
C LYS A 287 -42.63 -37.82 4.76
N SER A 288 -43.06 -38.96 5.31
CA SER A 288 -42.66 -40.27 4.78
C SER A 288 -43.37 -40.58 3.46
N PHE A 289 -42.67 -41.21 2.52
CA PHE A 289 -43.21 -41.63 1.23
C PHE A 289 -42.87 -43.10 0.92
N LYS A 290 -43.72 -43.78 0.16
CA LYS A 290 -43.53 -45.18 -0.26
C LYS A 290 -42.77 -45.28 -1.57
N LYS A 291 -42.01 -46.37 -1.73
CA LYS A 291 -41.36 -46.74 -2.99
C LYS A 291 -42.31 -46.51 -4.16
N GLY A 292 -41.84 -45.75 -5.14
CA GLY A 292 -42.60 -45.44 -6.33
C GLY A 292 -43.35 -44.11 -6.32
N HIS A 293 -43.33 -43.35 -5.23
CA HIS A 293 -43.82 -41.97 -5.20
C HIS A 293 -43.04 -41.06 -6.16
N ILE A 294 -43.73 -40.19 -6.89
CA ILE A 294 -43.13 -39.18 -7.78
C ILE A 294 -43.00 -37.88 -7.02
N LEU A 295 -41.78 -37.38 -6.87
CA LEU A 295 -41.49 -36.18 -6.08
C LEU A 295 -42.07 -34.91 -6.72
N LYS A 296 -42.78 -34.13 -5.89
CA LYS A 296 -43.34 -32.81 -6.22
C LYS A 296 -42.71 -31.73 -5.37
N LYS A 297 -42.90 -30.46 -5.74
CA LYS A 297 -42.36 -29.31 -5.02
C LYS A 297 -42.75 -29.29 -3.54
N GLY A 298 -43.98 -29.64 -3.21
CA GLY A 298 -44.48 -29.71 -1.82
C GLY A 298 -43.93 -30.90 -1.00
N ASP A 299 -43.18 -31.81 -1.63
CA ASP A 299 -42.59 -32.96 -0.94
C ASP A 299 -41.19 -32.65 -0.39
N ILE A 300 -40.62 -31.49 -0.74
CA ILE A 300 -39.26 -31.09 -0.39
C ILE A 300 -39.30 -29.86 0.52
N VAL A 301 -38.61 -29.94 1.65
CA VAL A 301 -38.28 -28.79 2.50
C VAL A 301 -36.80 -28.78 2.84
N PHE A 302 -36.28 -27.64 3.29
CA PHE A 302 -34.86 -27.48 3.60
C PHE A 302 -34.65 -27.42 5.11
N LYS A 303 -33.94 -28.41 5.66
CA LYS A 303 -33.61 -28.50 7.09
C LYS A 303 -32.10 -28.71 7.28
N ARG A 304 -31.57 -28.28 8.44
CA ARG A 304 -30.21 -28.64 8.84
C ARG A 304 -30.25 -30.06 9.41
N ILE A 305 -29.32 -30.90 8.97
CA ILE A 305 -29.11 -32.24 9.50
C ILE A 305 -27.67 -32.39 9.95
N GLU A 306 -27.41 -33.30 10.88
CA GLU A 306 -26.11 -33.44 11.53
C GLU A 306 -25.00 -33.87 10.57
N LYS A 307 -25.32 -34.77 9.62
CA LYS A 307 -24.39 -35.22 8.60
C LYS A 307 -25.09 -35.40 7.26
N ALA A 308 -25.01 -34.35 6.44
CA ALA A 308 -25.35 -34.45 5.02
C ALA A 308 -24.40 -35.44 4.34
N LYS A 309 -24.95 -36.32 3.51
CA LYS A 309 -24.18 -37.29 2.73
C LYS A 309 -23.77 -36.75 1.38
N GLU A 310 -24.46 -35.70 0.90
CA GLU A 310 -24.17 -35.05 -0.37
C GLU A 310 -23.98 -33.54 -0.19
N GLN A 311 -23.17 -32.93 -1.06
CA GLN A 311 -23.10 -31.48 -1.17
C GLN A 311 -24.19 -30.99 -2.11
N HIS A 312 -25.20 -30.35 -1.52
CA HIS A 312 -26.31 -29.77 -2.27
C HIS A 312 -25.91 -28.40 -2.82
N ARG A 313 -26.20 -28.18 -4.10
CA ARG A 313 -26.03 -26.88 -4.77
C ARG A 313 -27.35 -26.11 -4.75
N PHE A 314 -27.25 -24.79 -4.83
CA PHE A 314 -28.41 -23.93 -4.99
C PHE A 314 -29.23 -24.36 -6.22
N GLY A 315 -30.54 -24.55 -6.05
CA GLY A 315 -31.45 -25.01 -7.11
C GLY A 315 -31.32 -26.50 -7.47
N GLY A 316 -30.48 -27.26 -6.77
CA GLY A 316 -30.26 -28.69 -7.02
C GLY A 316 -31.51 -29.55 -6.81
N GLU A 317 -32.47 -29.08 -6.00
CA GLU A 317 -33.74 -29.76 -5.74
C GLU A 317 -34.61 -29.94 -6.98
N ASN A 318 -34.47 -29.07 -7.97
CA ASN A 318 -35.18 -29.19 -9.25
C ASN A 318 -34.84 -30.50 -9.97
N SER A 319 -33.63 -31.03 -9.74
CA SER A 319 -33.21 -32.32 -10.28
C SER A 319 -33.93 -33.52 -9.66
N TYR A 320 -34.62 -33.32 -8.52
CA TYR A 320 -35.40 -34.37 -7.84
C TYR A 320 -36.86 -34.37 -8.27
N LEU A 321 -37.39 -33.24 -8.73
CA LEU A 321 -38.79 -33.11 -9.11
C LEU A 321 -39.13 -34.02 -10.31
N GLY A 322 -40.27 -34.69 -10.25
CA GLY A 322 -40.72 -35.63 -11.28
C GLY A 322 -40.01 -37.00 -11.25
N LYS A 323 -38.98 -37.18 -10.41
CA LYS A 323 -38.33 -38.49 -10.25
C LYS A 323 -39.09 -39.38 -9.28
N LYS A 324 -38.98 -40.69 -9.51
CA LYS A 324 -39.63 -41.74 -8.74
C LYS A 324 -38.68 -42.27 -7.66
N ILE A 325 -39.09 -42.26 -6.39
CA ILE A 325 -38.24 -42.81 -5.30
C ILE A 325 -38.14 -44.34 -5.39
N ASN A 326 -36.93 -44.88 -5.22
CA ASN A 326 -36.62 -46.30 -5.41
C ASN A 326 -36.82 -47.17 -4.14
N CYS A 327 -37.07 -46.54 -2.99
CA CYS A 327 -37.30 -47.17 -1.70
C CYS A 327 -38.30 -46.34 -0.86
N ASP A 328 -38.76 -46.91 0.25
CA ASP A 328 -39.52 -46.17 1.27
C ASP A 328 -38.59 -45.17 1.98
N VAL A 329 -39.04 -43.93 2.16
CA VAL A 329 -38.28 -42.85 2.80
C VAL A 329 -39.04 -42.27 3.99
N ARG A 330 -38.31 -41.72 4.96
CA ARG A 330 -38.87 -41.13 6.19
C ARG A 330 -38.94 -39.61 6.09
N VAL A 331 -39.89 -39.01 6.80
CA VAL A 331 -39.88 -37.57 7.08
C VAL A 331 -38.50 -37.13 7.58
N ASP A 332 -38.06 -35.96 7.14
CA ASP A 332 -36.78 -35.32 7.54
C ASP A 332 -35.50 -36.05 7.14
N SER A 333 -35.61 -37.19 6.43
CA SER A 333 -34.44 -37.81 5.81
C SER A 333 -33.97 -37.03 4.58
N GLU A 334 -32.65 -36.93 4.41
CA GLU A 334 -32.02 -36.28 3.25
C GLU A 334 -32.50 -36.91 1.95
N ILE A 335 -32.93 -36.07 1.01
CA ILE A 335 -33.32 -36.52 -0.33
C ILE A 335 -32.05 -36.91 -1.09
N ARG A 336 -32.02 -38.18 -1.49
CA ARG A 336 -30.99 -38.83 -2.30
C ARG A 336 -31.75 -39.73 -3.27
N LEU A 337 -31.51 -39.58 -4.57
CA LEU A 337 -32.25 -40.33 -5.60
C LEU A 337 -31.37 -41.35 -6.31
#